data_AF-A0A7K4AHZ2-F1
#
_entry.id   AF-A0A7K4AHZ2-F1
#
_cell.length_a   1.000
_cell.length_b   1.000
_cell.length_c   1.000
_cell.angle_alpha   90.00
_cell.angle_beta   90.00
_cell.angle_gamma   90.00
#
_symmetry.space_group_name_H-M   'P 1'
#
loop_
_entity.id
_entity.type
_entity.pdbx_description
1 polymer ?
#
loop_
_entity_poly.entity_id
_entity_poly.type
_entity_poly.pdbx_seq_one_letter_code
_entity_poly.pdbx_strand_id
1 'polypeptide(L)' 'MLKAYKFRLYPTRSQITKMERTLDLCRWTYNQTLAYRKNAWENEGKSVSKY' A
#
# COMPACT_ATOMS: atom_id res chain seq x y z
N MET A 1 -29.74 17.36 -9.08
CA MET A 1 -29.74 16.13 -9.90
C MET A 1 -28.33 15.53 -9.85
N LEU A 2 -28.13 14.40 -9.16
CA LEU A 2 -26.82 13.75 -9.06
C LEU A 2 -26.51 13.05 -10.39
N LYS A 3 -25.45 13.49 -11.09
CA LYS A 3 -24.94 12.84 -12.30
C LYS A 3 -23.74 11.99 -11.92
N ALA A 4 -23.82 10.68 -12.13
CA ALA A 4 -22.67 9.79 -12.03
C ALA A 4 -22.10 9.57 -13.44
N TYR A 5 -20.84 9.95 -13.64
CA TYR A 5 -20.14 9.70 -14.89
C TYR A 5 -19.36 8.39 -14.76
N LYS A 6 -19.64 7.43 -15.64
CA LYS A 6 -18.91 6.16 -15.70
C LYS A 6 -17.73 6.32 -16.64
N PHE A 7 -16.55 6.58 -16.09
CA PHE A 7 -15.31 6.60 -16.86
C PHE A 7 -14.65 5.24 -16.82
N ARG A 8 -14.25 4.72 -17.98
CA ARG A 8 -13.36 3.56 -18.09
C ARG A 8 -11.97 4.08 -18.45
N LEU A 9 -10.98 3.70 -17.65
CA LEU A 9 -9.59 4.03 -17.92
C LEU A 9 -9.01 3.00 -18.91
N TYR A 10 -8.31 3.49 -19.92
CA TYR A 10 -7.53 2.69 -20.86
C TYR A 10 -6.06 3.12 -20.77
N PRO A 11 -5.35 2.70 -19.70
CA PRO A 11 -3.98 3.11 -19.49
C PRO A 11 -3.05 2.53 -20.57
N THR A 12 -2.08 3.34 -20.99
CA THR A 12 -0.96 2.88 -21.82
C THR A 12 -0.08 1.91 -21.04
N ARG A 13 0.76 1.14 -21.74
CA ARG A 13 1.72 0.22 -21.11
C ARG A 13 2.59 0.92 -20.06
N SER A 14 3.09 2.13 -20.36
CA SER A 14 3.90 2.92 -19.42
C SER A 14 3.13 3.31 -18.15
N GLN A 15 1.85 3.64 -18.27
CA GLN A 15 1.00 3.96 -17.12
C GLN A 15 0.75 2.71 -16.26
N ILE A 16 0.47 1.56 -16.89
CA ILE A 16 0.29 0.28 -16.18
C ILE A 16 1.53 -0.04 -15.34
N THR A 17 2.72 -0.01 -15.94
CA THR A 17 3.97 -0.29 -15.23
C THR A 17 4.21 0.66 -14.05
N LYS A 18 3.86 1.95 -14.18
CA LYS A 18 3.97 2.91 -13.07
C LYS A 18 2.98 2.59 -11.94
N MET A 19 1.75 2.22 -12.29
CA MET A 19 0.73 1.84 -11.31
C MET A 19 1.13 0.55 -10.57
N GLU A 20 1.61 -0.47 -11.28
CA GLU A 20 2.12 -1.72 -10.70
C GLU A 20 3.27 -1.46 -9.73
N ARG A 21 4.27 -0.66 -10.15
CA ARG A 21 5.38 -0.26 -9.28
C ARG A 21 4.89 0.44 -8.01
N THR A 22 3.85 1.25 -8.12
CA THR A 22 3.27 1.95 -6.97
C THR A 22 2.60 0.96 -6.01
N LEU A 23 1.83 0.01 -6.54
CA LEU A 23 1.21 -1.05 -5.74
C LEU A 23 2.26 -1.93 -5.05
N ASP A 24 3.34 -2.27 -5.74
CA ASP A 24 4.45 -3.04 -5.19
C ASP A 24 5.15 -2.30 -4.05
N LEU A 25 5.43 -1.00 -4.22
CA LEU A 25 6.02 -0.18 -3.17
C LEU A 25 5.12 -0.10 -1.93
N CYS A 26 3.81 0.08 -2.12
CA CYS A 26 2.84 0.08 -1.02
C CYS A 26 2.83 -1.26 -0.28
N ARG A 27 2.75 -2.38 -1.03
CA ARG A 27 2.79 -3.74 -0.47
C ARG A 27 4.06 -4.01 0.31
N TRP A 28 5.22 -3.67 -0.28
CA TRP A 28 6.51 -3.86 0.35
C TRP A 28 6.60 -3.06 1.65
N THR A 29 6.27 -1.76 1.60
CA THR A 29 6.32 -0.87 2.76
C THR A 29 5.42 -1.38 3.89
N TYR A 30 4.18 -1.76 3.57
CA TYR A 30 3.26 -2.32 4.55
C TYR A 30 3.83 -3.58 5.22
N ASN A 31 4.32 -4.54 4.43
CA ASN A 31 4.91 -5.76 4.95
C ASN A 31 6.14 -5.50 5.82
N GLN A 32 7.00 -4.53 5.45
CA GLN A 32 8.12 -4.13 6.29
C GLN A 32 7.65 -3.56 7.64
N THR A 33 6.62 -2.72 7.63
CA THR A 33 6.07 -2.19 8.90
C THR A 33 5.43 -3.27 9.77
N LEU A 34 4.78 -4.28 9.18
CA LEU A 34 4.27 -5.42 9.92
C LEU A 34 5.40 -6.25 10.54
N ALA A 35 6.44 -6.54 9.76
CA ALA A 35 7.61 -7.28 10.24
C ALA A 35 8.30 -6.54 11.39
N TYR A 36 8.47 -5.23 11.27
CA TYR A 36 8.99 -4.38 12.33
C TYR A 36 8.14 -4.47 13.62
N ARG A 37 6.81 -4.34 13.51
CA ARG A 37 5.89 -4.44 14.67
C ARG A 37 5.96 -5.81 15.33
N LYS A 38 6.01 -6.87 14.52
CA LYS A 38 6.17 -8.25 15.00
C LYS A 38 7.48 -8.39 15.78
N ASN A 39 8.60 -7.98 15.19
CA ASN A 39 9.92 -8.08 15.81
C ASN A 39 10.02 -7.27 17.11
N ALA A 40 9.45 -6.07 17.16
CA ALA A 40 9.43 -5.25 18.38
C ALA A 40 8.66 -5.92 19.53
N TRP A 41 7.56 -6.61 19.21
CA TRP A 41 6.82 -7.40 20.20
C TRP A 41 7.60 -8.63 20.65
N GLU A 42 8.11 -9.42 19.71
CA GLU A 42 8.81 -10.68 20.01
C GLU A 42 10.11 -10.46 20.79
N ASN A 43 10.85 -9.39 20.49
CA ASN A 43 12.15 -9.13 21.11
C ASN A 43 12.08 -8.24 22.37
N GLU A 44 11.17 -7.26 22.38
CA GLU A 44 11.14 -6.22 23.43
C GLU A 44 9.81 -6.19 24.20
N GLY A 45 8.80 -6.96 23.81
CA GLY A 45 7.46 -6.89 24.38
C GLY A 45 6.75 -5.55 24.12
N LYS A 46 7.24 -4.77 23.15
CA LYS A 46 6.72 -3.42 22.88
C LYS A 46 5.71 -3.45 21.74
N SER A 47 4.54 -2.86 22.00
CA SER A 47 3.57 -2.58 20.94
C SER A 47 3.94 -1.28 20.26
N VAL A 48 4.33 -1.35 18.98
CA VAL A 48 4.59 -0.16 18.17
C VAL A 48 3.33 0.20 17.39
N SER A 49 2.77 1.35 17.72
CA SER A 49 1.63 1.99 17.07
C SER A 49 2.01 3.43 16.70
N LYS A 50 1.43 3.93 15.59
CA LYS A 50 1.54 5.36 15.23
C LYS A 50 0.53 6.22 16.00
N TYR A 51 -0.48 5.59 16.60
CA TYR A 51 -1.59 6.23 17.33
C TYR A 51 -1.71 5.68 18.75
#